data_AF-A0A7C2QN12-F1
#
_entry.id   AF-A0A7C2QN12-F1
#
_cell.length_a   1.000
_cell.length_b   1.000
_cell.length_c   1.000
_cell.angle_alpha   90.00
_cell.angle_beta   90.00
_cell.angle_gamma   90.00
#
_symmetry.space_group_name_H-M   'P 1'
#
loop_
_entity.id
_entity.type
_entity.pdbx_description
1 polymer ?
#
loop_
_entity_poly.entity_id
_entity_poly.type
_entity_poly.pdbx_seq_one_letter_code
_entity_poly.pdbx_strand_id
1 'polypeptide(L)'
;MRIRHHSLIFLLCMGLTAVLAGGCRSTPDAEAPPSRRVIIVAASGGDATTIGEAVAQAGPGDLIRIRGGVYHESVLIETAGLTLEAYDPLAEPVRIDGADQSLAQAPLLFESRGDGVYAAPYDWPGALLTDRGYSTLRGEGDLFQVYEDGELLRGYRNPFDRRFWRGGQPVRLGTERYGLAGPYASPNELFQAKENDCTQDDALAPAVKPQFSTTGRYFYSSEEKLLYVLPARAGDPSAHHYAIPVLPTLIRINAPGVILKNLIFSHTLDYAVTAEHADRGLIDGCCFVGTHYAISIQDTAEFTVAHNVIEEHGFWERYNAADILGTRYGKSCLAIVTSRKEEVITVADNIIRGTPFFFIPQAGRINFSGNIVSYAVLPLFSETPGGSITPATGQDIRVAGNVFHHLDQGLARGRTPGFGGAVRVYRNCIYLPDESLRGISPAAEKTAGLVFYHNTCVFAGDNERRIFPFLPDGVSRSFNNLFYARSFDYTVFVDRGEGRPAPILAGPLLDYNFYSEPLQSGEAIASLFVQGEPYLYLTTSRVGSAKSTARVFAVQ
;
A
#
# COMPACT_ATOMS: atom_id res chain seq x y z
N MET A 1 61.42 23.59 -6.64
CA MET A 1 62.27 22.49 -6.11
C MET A 1 61.98 21.25 -6.97
N ARG A 2 62.93 20.89 -7.82
CA ARG A 2 63.21 19.63 -8.53
C ARG A 2 62.10 18.58 -8.81
N ILE A 3 61.99 18.25 -10.12
CA ILE A 3 62.10 16.89 -10.77
C ILE A 3 60.78 16.08 -10.86
N ARG A 4 60.31 15.42 -11.95
CA ARG A 4 60.73 14.97 -13.32
C ARG A 4 59.40 14.59 -14.07
N HIS A 5 59.09 14.95 -15.33
CA HIS A 5 59.44 14.34 -16.64
C HIS A 5 59.45 12.81 -16.74
N HIS A 6 58.74 12.25 -17.75
CA HIS A 6 59.05 11.15 -18.71
C HIS A 6 57.70 10.67 -19.31
N SER A 7 57.32 11.03 -20.54
CA SER A 7 57.76 10.57 -21.87
C SER A 7 57.04 9.32 -22.38
N LEU A 8 56.33 9.57 -23.48
CA LEU A 8 55.73 8.73 -24.52
C LEU A 8 56.68 7.63 -25.06
N ILE A 9 56.17 6.42 -25.37
CA ILE A 9 56.74 5.53 -26.41
C ILE A 9 55.60 4.89 -27.22
N PHE A 10 55.64 5.15 -28.52
CA PHE A 10 54.91 4.52 -29.62
C PHE A 10 55.76 3.33 -30.14
N LEU A 11 55.18 2.17 -30.44
CA LEU A 11 55.73 1.28 -31.48
C LEU A 11 54.64 0.36 -32.08
N LEU A 12 54.40 0.55 -33.38
CA LEU A 12 53.77 -0.40 -34.30
C LEU A 12 54.74 -1.56 -34.58
N CYS A 13 54.23 -2.78 -34.81
CA CYS A 13 54.66 -3.63 -35.94
C CYS A 13 53.81 -4.89 -36.13
N MET A 14 53.70 -5.26 -37.41
CA MET A 14 52.84 -6.26 -38.05
C MET A 14 53.14 -7.73 -37.72
N GLY A 15 52.12 -8.57 -37.90
CA GLY A 15 52.18 -9.71 -38.82
C GLY A 15 52.43 -11.09 -38.20
N LEU A 16 51.38 -11.91 -38.12
CA LEU A 16 51.51 -13.35 -38.34
C LEU A 16 50.22 -13.95 -38.88
N THR A 17 50.26 -14.33 -40.16
CA THR A 17 49.26 -15.10 -40.88
C THR A 17 49.49 -16.58 -40.56
N ALA A 18 48.47 -17.29 -40.10
CA ALA A 18 48.44 -18.75 -40.08
C ALA A 18 47.17 -19.24 -40.77
N VAL A 19 47.36 -19.78 -41.98
CA VAL A 19 46.37 -20.53 -42.75
C VAL A 19 46.41 -21.97 -42.24
N LEU A 20 45.29 -22.48 -41.73
CA LEU A 20 45.00 -23.91 -41.71
C LEU A 20 43.60 -24.13 -42.27
N ALA A 21 43.57 -24.67 -43.48
CA ALA A 21 42.40 -25.23 -44.13
C ALA A 21 41.94 -26.48 -43.37
N GLY A 22 40.64 -26.59 -43.11
CA GLY A 22 40.07 -27.77 -42.47
C GLY A 22 38.55 -27.68 -42.29
N GLY A 23 37.80 -28.08 -43.32
CA GLY A 23 36.45 -28.61 -43.16
C GLY A 23 35.30 -27.60 -43.14
N CYS A 24 34.67 -27.42 -44.30
CA CYS A 24 33.28 -26.95 -44.38
C CYS A 24 32.37 -27.87 -43.58
N ARG A 25 31.91 -27.41 -42.42
CA ARG A 25 30.59 -27.76 -41.89
C ARG A 25 29.80 -26.47 -41.83
N SER A 26 28.84 -26.33 -42.72
CA SER A 26 27.75 -25.38 -42.58
C SER A 26 27.12 -25.61 -41.20
N THR A 27 27.37 -24.69 -40.27
CA THR A 27 26.43 -24.45 -39.18
C THR A 27 25.05 -24.28 -39.80
N PRO A 28 23.99 -24.94 -39.29
CA PRO A 28 22.65 -24.56 -39.65
C PRO A 28 22.56 -23.07 -39.35
N ASP A 29 22.15 -22.28 -40.35
CA ASP A 29 21.84 -20.87 -40.15
C ASP A 29 21.03 -20.76 -38.86
N ALA A 30 21.53 -19.98 -37.90
CA ALA A 30 20.74 -19.60 -36.75
C ALA A 30 19.52 -18.89 -37.31
N GLU A 31 18.41 -19.63 -37.36
CA GLU A 31 17.12 -19.16 -37.80
C GLU A 31 16.89 -17.81 -37.11
N ALA A 32 16.75 -16.75 -37.91
CA ALA A 32 16.48 -15.42 -37.37
C ALA A 32 15.32 -15.57 -36.38
N PRO A 33 15.40 -15.01 -35.16
CA PRO A 33 14.33 -15.14 -34.19
C PRO A 33 13.02 -14.76 -34.89
N PRO A 34 11.97 -15.59 -34.81
CA PRO A 34 10.74 -15.36 -35.55
C PRO A 34 10.29 -13.92 -35.29
N SER A 35 10.03 -13.19 -36.37
CA SER A 35 9.58 -11.80 -36.28
C SER A 35 8.35 -11.77 -35.39
N ARG A 36 8.46 -11.10 -34.25
CA ARG A 36 7.38 -10.91 -33.28
C ARG A 36 6.10 -10.49 -33.99
N ARG A 37 5.04 -11.29 -33.93
CA ARG A 37 3.76 -10.92 -34.53
C ARG A 37 3.10 -9.84 -33.68
N VAL A 38 2.44 -8.91 -34.35
CA VAL A 38 1.61 -7.87 -33.72
C VAL A 38 0.14 -8.17 -34.03
N ILE A 39 -0.69 -8.21 -32.99
CA ILE A 39 -2.15 -8.37 -33.08
C ILE A 39 -2.79 -7.08 -32.56
N ILE A 40 -3.64 -6.44 -33.37
CA ILE A 40 -4.34 -5.21 -33.02
C ILE A 40 -5.73 -5.53 -32.46
N VAL A 41 -6.02 -5.11 -31.24
CA VAL A 41 -7.37 -5.17 -30.66
C VAL A 41 -8.06 -3.83 -30.88
N ALA A 42 -9.27 -3.83 -31.44
CA ALA A 42 -10.11 -2.63 -31.57
C ALA A 42 -11.58 -3.01 -31.80
N ALA A 43 -12.51 -2.19 -31.29
CA ALA A 43 -13.95 -2.37 -31.54
C ALA A 43 -14.29 -2.41 -33.05
N SER A 44 -13.49 -1.75 -33.89
CA SER A 44 -13.56 -1.89 -35.35
C SER A 44 -12.19 -1.68 -36.01
N GLY A 45 -11.94 -2.42 -37.09
CA GLY A 45 -10.70 -2.31 -37.88
C GLY A 45 -9.43 -2.75 -37.14
N GLY A 46 -9.54 -3.70 -36.22
CA GLY A 46 -8.43 -4.46 -35.62
C GLY A 46 -8.42 -5.92 -36.12
N ASP A 47 -7.40 -6.67 -35.74
CA ASP A 47 -7.29 -8.12 -35.97
C ASP A 47 -8.22 -8.92 -35.03
N ALA A 48 -8.54 -8.34 -33.87
CA ALA A 48 -9.47 -8.88 -32.87
C ALA A 48 -10.38 -7.75 -32.32
N THR A 49 -11.58 -8.12 -31.88
CA THR A 49 -12.52 -7.16 -31.28
C THR A 49 -12.40 -7.07 -29.76
N THR A 50 -11.90 -8.14 -29.13
CA THR A 50 -11.65 -8.23 -27.68
C THR A 50 -10.20 -8.60 -27.39
N ILE A 51 -9.76 -8.32 -26.17
CA ILE A 51 -8.43 -8.69 -25.69
C ILE A 51 -8.32 -10.21 -25.58
N GLY A 52 -9.36 -10.89 -25.09
CA GLY A 52 -9.44 -12.34 -25.00
C GLY A 52 -9.29 -13.04 -26.36
N GLU A 53 -9.93 -12.51 -27.41
CA GLU A 53 -9.75 -13.01 -28.78
C GLU A 53 -8.29 -12.89 -29.26
N ALA A 54 -7.64 -11.75 -28.99
CA ALA A 54 -6.24 -11.57 -29.38
C ALA A 54 -5.30 -12.49 -28.60
N VAL A 55 -5.54 -12.69 -27.29
CA VAL A 55 -4.77 -13.63 -26.46
C VAL A 55 -4.91 -15.06 -26.98
N ALA A 56 -6.12 -15.47 -27.36
CA ALA A 56 -6.36 -16.80 -27.93
C ALA A 56 -5.66 -17.03 -29.29
N GLN A 57 -5.41 -15.96 -30.05
CA GLN A 57 -4.71 -16.01 -31.34
C GLN A 57 -3.18 -15.88 -31.23
N ALA A 58 -2.68 -15.40 -30.09
CA ALA A 58 -1.27 -15.07 -29.89
C ALA A 58 -0.40 -16.30 -29.64
N GLY A 59 0.78 -16.33 -30.26
CA GLY A 59 1.85 -17.27 -29.96
C GLY A 59 2.83 -16.74 -28.91
N PRO A 60 3.75 -17.58 -28.40
CA PRO A 60 4.73 -17.14 -27.42
C PRO A 60 5.58 -15.97 -27.90
N GLY A 61 5.70 -14.92 -27.08
CA GLY A 61 6.48 -13.73 -27.39
C GLY A 61 5.76 -12.64 -28.20
N ASP A 62 4.54 -12.87 -28.66
CA ASP A 62 3.79 -11.92 -29.49
C ASP A 62 3.46 -10.59 -28.76
N LEU A 63 3.14 -9.57 -29.55
CA LEU A 63 2.67 -8.27 -29.08
C LEU A 63 1.19 -8.11 -29.38
N ILE A 64 0.39 -7.82 -28.36
CA ILE A 64 -1.01 -7.43 -28.48
C ILE A 64 -1.06 -5.92 -28.24
N ARG A 65 -1.41 -5.14 -29.27
CA ARG A 65 -1.60 -3.69 -29.15
C ARG A 65 -3.08 -3.38 -29.11
N ILE A 66 -3.52 -2.73 -28.05
CA ILE A 66 -4.94 -2.51 -27.77
C ILE A 66 -5.28 -1.07 -28.11
N ARG A 67 -6.25 -0.85 -28.99
CA ARG A 67 -6.75 0.49 -29.34
C ARG A 67 -7.53 1.11 -28.19
N GLY A 68 -7.42 2.42 -28.00
CA GLY A 68 -8.17 3.18 -27.01
C GLY A 68 -9.66 2.88 -27.06
N GLY A 69 -10.27 2.85 -25.87
CA GLY A 69 -11.63 2.38 -25.66
C GLY A 69 -11.81 1.69 -24.32
N VAL A 70 -13.05 1.31 -24.02
CA VAL A 70 -13.44 0.59 -22.81
C VAL A 70 -13.73 -0.86 -23.16
N TYR A 71 -13.06 -1.78 -22.49
CA TYR A 71 -13.17 -3.23 -22.66
C TYR A 71 -13.74 -3.84 -21.38
N HIS A 72 -14.91 -4.47 -21.49
CA HIS A 72 -15.56 -5.16 -20.38
C HIS A 72 -15.39 -6.67 -20.53
N GLU A 73 -14.29 -7.20 -19.99
CA GLU A 73 -13.95 -8.62 -20.11
C GLU A 73 -13.02 -9.10 -18.99
N SER A 74 -13.02 -10.41 -18.78
CA SER A 74 -12.06 -11.13 -17.95
C SER A 74 -11.19 -12.00 -18.85
N VAL A 75 -9.87 -11.79 -18.83
CA VAL A 75 -8.92 -12.44 -19.73
C VAL A 75 -7.98 -13.35 -18.94
N LEU A 76 -7.83 -14.59 -19.40
CA LEU A 76 -6.82 -15.54 -18.91
C LEU A 76 -5.67 -15.60 -19.91
N ILE A 77 -4.44 -15.41 -19.43
CA ILE A 77 -3.21 -15.45 -20.22
C ILE A 77 -2.39 -16.67 -19.81
N GLU A 78 -2.41 -17.71 -20.63
CA GLU A 78 -1.62 -18.95 -20.45
C GLU A 78 -0.45 -19.05 -21.45
N THR A 79 -0.40 -18.14 -22.42
CA THR A 79 0.68 -18.08 -23.40
C THR A 79 1.86 -17.28 -22.83
N ALA A 80 3.05 -17.89 -22.83
CA ALA A 80 4.26 -17.27 -22.30
C ALA A 80 4.77 -16.09 -23.16
N GLY A 81 5.39 -15.11 -22.50
CA GLY A 81 6.12 -14.04 -23.20
C GLY A 81 5.24 -12.99 -23.89
N LEU A 82 3.92 -13.02 -23.71
CA LEU A 82 3.04 -12.02 -24.33
C LEU A 82 3.32 -10.63 -23.77
N THR A 83 3.23 -9.61 -24.61
CA THR A 83 3.07 -8.22 -24.14
C THR A 83 1.72 -7.70 -24.58
N LEU A 84 0.95 -7.17 -23.63
CA LEU A 84 -0.25 -6.40 -23.87
C LEU A 84 0.09 -4.94 -23.62
N GLU A 85 -0.09 -4.10 -24.62
CA GLU A 85 0.28 -2.68 -24.57
C GLU A 85 -0.87 -1.81 -25.08
N ALA A 86 -1.20 -0.76 -24.34
CA ALA A 86 -2.09 0.27 -24.83
C ALA A 86 -1.48 1.02 -26.02
N TYR A 87 -2.27 1.22 -27.05
CA TYR A 87 -1.89 1.89 -28.27
C TYR A 87 -3.07 2.70 -28.78
N ASP A 88 -2.99 4.02 -28.83
CA ASP A 88 -3.99 4.78 -29.56
C ASP A 88 -3.37 5.93 -30.35
N PRO A 89 -3.57 6.00 -31.69
CA PRO A 89 -3.07 7.11 -32.50
C PRO A 89 -3.75 8.45 -32.18
N LEU A 90 -4.91 8.45 -31.52
CA LEU A 90 -5.69 9.59 -31.06
C LEU A 90 -5.48 9.89 -29.56
N ALA A 91 -4.60 9.14 -28.89
CA ALA A 91 -4.31 9.25 -27.46
C ALA A 91 -5.52 8.99 -26.54
N GLU A 92 -6.51 8.22 -27.01
CA GLU A 92 -7.56 7.70 -26.14
C GLU A 92 -7.00 6.61 -25.20
N PRO A 93 -7.39 6.60 -23.92
CA PRO A 93 -6.92 5.60 -22.98
C PRO A 93 -7.52 4.21 -23.29
N VAL A 94 -6.74 3.17 -23.03
CA VAL A 94 -7.24 1.79 -23.00
C VAL A 94 -7.66 1.47 -21.58
N ARG A 95 -8.97 1.34 -21.36
CA ARG A 95 -9.53 0.97 -20.06
C ARG A 95 -10.13 -0.42 -20.14
N ILE A 96 -9.75 -1.28 -19.20
CA ILE A 96 -10.41 -2.55 -18.93
C ILE A 96 -11.24 -2.32 -17.67
N ASP A 97 -12.56 -2.44 -17.78
CA ASP A 97 -13.52 -2.00 -16.76
C ASP A 97 -14.45 -3.15 -16.35
N GLY A 98 -14.46 -3.48 -15.06
CA GLY A 98 -15.31 -4.54 -14.51
C GLY A 98 -16.67 -4.06 -14.01
N ALA A 99 -17.02 -2.78 -14.20
CA ALA A 99 -18.33 -2.23 -13.83
C ALA A 99 -19.47 -2.74 -14.72
N ASP A 100 -20.68 -2.77 -14.16
CA ASP A 100 -21.91 -3.12 -14.86
C ASP A 100 -22.17 -2.20 -16.05
N GLN A 101 -22.06 -2.75 -17.26
CA GLN A 101 -22.25 -2.02 -18.51
C GLN A 101 -23.71 -1.62 -18.76
N SER A 102 -24.68 -2.22 -18.06
CA SER A 102 -26.09 -1.83 -18.18
C SER A 102 -26.33 -0.40 -17.70
N LEU A 103 -25.54 0.09 -16.73
CA LEU A 103 -25.63 1.45 -16.20
C LEU A 103 -25.18 2.52 -17.21
N ALA A 104 -24.31 2.16 -18.15
CA ALA A 104 -23.93 3.05 -19.25
C ALA A 104 -25.07 3.23 -20.27
N GLN A 105 -25.98 2.26 -20.36
CA GLN A 105 -27.11 2.28 -21.30
C GLN A 105 -28.39 2.85 -20.67
N ALA A 106 -28.58 2.60 -19.38
CA ALA A 106 -29.73 3.05 -18.59
C ALA A 106 -29.24 3.55 -17.23
N PRO A 107 -29.03 4.87 -17.04
CA PRO A 107 -28.59 5.42 -15.77
C PRO A 107 -29.64 5.19 -14.68
N LEU A 108 -29.18 5.12 -13.43
CA LEU A 108 -30.06 4.96 -12.28
C LEU A 108 -30.91 6.22 -12.07
N LEU A 109 -32.23 6.02 -12.03
CA LEU A 109 -33.19 7.09 -11.75
C LEU A 109 -33.59 7.02 -10.28
N PHE A 110 -33.16 8.01 -9.53
CA PHE A 110 -33.30 8.03 -8.08
C PHE A 110 -34.55 8.78 -7.62
N GLU A 111 -35.29 8.18 -6.69
CA GLU A 111 -36.40 8.81 -6.01
C GLU A 111 -36.01 9.17 -4.57
N SER A 112 -36.41 10.37 -4.11
CA SER A 112 -36.17 10.76 -2.72
C SER A 112 -36.93 9.86 -1.74
N ARG A 113 -36.25 9.45 -0.67
CA ARG A 113 -36.81 8.72 0.48
C ARG A 113 -36.81 9.56 1.76
N GLY A 114 -36.50 10.85 1.65
CA GLY A 114 -36.36 11.78 2.79
C GLY A 114 -34.93 11.88 3.32
N ASP A 115 -34.65 12.96 4.08
CA ASP A 115 -33.38 13.18 4.79
C ASP A 115 -32.10 13.10 3.93
N GLY A 116 -32.25 13.41 2.63
CA GLY A 116 -31.18 13.38 1.63
C GLY A 116 -30.83 11.98 1.13
N VAL A 117 -31.58 10.94 1.52
CA VAL A 117 -31.44 9.59 0.97
C VAL A 117 -32.35 9.42 -0.23
N TYR A 118 -31.83 8.72 -1.23
CA TYR A 118 -32.53 8.41 -2.46
C TYR A 118 -32.45 6.92 -2.75
N ALA A 119 -33.38 6.39 -3.53
CA ALA A 119 -33.37 4.99 -3.95
C ALA A 119 -33.64 4.85 -5.44
N ALA A 120 -32.95 3.92 -6.10
CA ALA A 120 -33.19 3.54 -7.48
C ALA A 120 -33.33 2.02 -7.61
N PRO A 121 -34.18 1.51 -8.52
CA PRO A 121 -34.19 0.11 -8.90
C PRO A 121 -32.82 -0.31 -9.45
N TYR A 122 -32.28 -1.39 -8.90
CA TYR A 122 -31.04 -1.99 -9.37
C TYR A 122 -31.01 -3.46 -8.99
N ASP A 123 -30.71 -4.33 -9.95
CA ASP A 123 -30.66 -5.78 -9.75
C ASP A 123 -29.21 -6.26 -9.90
N TRP A 124 -28.47 -6.26 -8.79
CA TRP A 124 -27.07 -6.66 -8.81
C TRP A 124 -26.92 -8.18 -8.99
N PRO A 125 -26.09 -8.65 -9.94
CA PRO A 125 -25.93 -10.08 -10.22
C PRO A 125 -25.12 -10.87 -9.18
N GLY A 126 -24.39 -10.18 -8.29
CA GLY A 126 -23.51 -10.80 -7.29
C GLY A 126 -24.23 -11.27 -6.02
N ALA A 127 -23.56 -12.11 -5.23
CA ALA A 127 -24.04 -12.50 -3.91
C ALA A 127 -23.48 -11.55 -2.84
N LEU A 128 -24.35 -10.95 -2.01
CA LEU A 128 -23.88 -10.04 -0.96
C LEU A 128 -23.10 -10.78 0.12
N LEU A 129 -21.97 -10.19 0.52
CA LEU A 129 -21.22 -10.64 1.67
C LEU A 129 -22.06 -10.52 2.95
N THR A 130 -22.12 -11.61 3.74
CA THR A 130 -22.74 -11.58 5.07
C THR A 130 -21.87 -10.82 6.08
N ASP A 131 -22.45 -10.32 7.18
CA ASP A 131 -21.70 -9.71 8.31
C ASP A 131 -20.56 -10.62 8.80
N ARG A 132 -20.83 -11.93 8.86
CA ARG A 132 -19.82 -12.92 9.23
C ARG A 132 -18.74 -13.03 8.16
N GLY A 133 -19.10 -13.07 6.88
CA GLY A 133 -18.14 -13.11 5.78
C GLY A 133 -17.23 -11.89 5.75
N TYR A 134 -17.81 -10.73 6.03
CA TYR A 134 -17.09 -9.47 6.20
C TYR A 134 -16.07 -9.53 7.32
N SER A 135 -16.50 -9.96 8.51
CA SER A 135 -15.71 -9.85 9.75
C SER A 135 -14.78 -11.03 10.01
N THR A 136 -14.90 -12.14 9.29
CA THR A 136 -14.08 -13.35 9.52
C THR A 136 -13.15 -13.69 8.38
N LEU A 137 -13.18 -12.92 7.28
CA LEU A 137 -12.43 -13.19 6.04
C LEU A 137 -12.75 -14.55 5.38
N ARG A 138 -13.75 -15.29 5.88
CA ARG A 138 -14.01 -16.71 5.56
C ARG A 138 -15.45 -16.98 5.08
N GLY A 139 -16.20 -15.96 4.69
CA GLY A 139 -17.56 -16.14 4.16
C GLY A 139 -17.61 -16.04 2.64
N GLU A 140 -18.69 -16.61 2.10
CA GLU A 140 -19.08 -16.50 0.70
C GLU A 140 -19.75 -15.15 0.42
N GLY A 141 -19.65 -14.68 -0.82
CA GLY A 141 -20.17 -13.40 -1.30
C GLY A 141 -19.08 -12.40 -1.67
N ASP A 142 -19.48 -11.36 -2.39
CA ASP A 142 -18.62 -10.32 -2.93
C ASP A 142 -18.81 -8.99 -2.19
N LEU A 143 -17.79 -8.14 -2.26
CA LEU A 143 -17.92 -6.76 -1.80
C LEU A 143 -18.76 -5.99 -2.82
N PHE A 144 -19.98 -5.64 -2.43
CA PHE A 144 -20.79 -4.71 -3.20
C PHE A 144 -20.23 -3.31 -3.02
N GLN A 145 -19.68 -2.73 -4.09
CA GLN A 145 -19.06 -1.41 -4.09
C GLN A 145 -19.82 -0.46 -5.01
N VAL A 146 -19.93 0.81 -4.62
CA VAL A 146 -20.59 1.83 -5.43
C VAL A 146 -19.65 3.02 -5.54
N TYR A 147 -19.41 3.44 -6.77
CA TYR A 147 -18.63 4.62 -7.10
C TYR A 147 -19.55 5.69 -7.68
N GLU A 148 -19.49 6.91 -7.17
CA GLU A 148 -20.22 8.09 -7.66
C GLU A 148 -19.20 9.08 -8.24
N ASP A 149 -19.29 9.39 -9.53
CA ASP A 149 -18.35 10.26 -10.25
C ASP A 149 -16.87 9.86 -10.04
N GLY A 150 -16.61 8.55 -9.88
CA GLY A 150 -15.28 7.99 -9.62
C GLY A 150 -14.85 7.99 -8.15
N GLU A 151 -15.67 8.45 -7.21
CA GLU A 151 -15.41 8.36 -5.77
C GLU A 151 -16.07 7.12 -5.18
N LEU A 152 -15.31 6.31 -4.43
CA LEU A 152 -15.89 5.23 -3.65
C LEU A 152 -16.79 5.80 -2.55
N LEU A 153 -18.01 5.28 -2.49
CA LEU A 153 -18.94 5.56 -1.41
C LEU A 153 -18.76 4.58 -0.22
N ARG A 154 -19.21 4.97 0.96
CA ARG A 154 -19.16 4.10 2.15
C ARG A 154 -20.39 3.19 2.25
N GLY A 155 -20.19 1.88 2.25
CA GLY A 155 -21.27 0.89 2.33
C GLY A 155 -21.28 0.01 3.58
N TYR A 156 -20.28 0.16 4.45
CA TYR A 156 -19.98 -0.83 5.49
C TYR A 156 -19.85 -0.19 6.87
N ARG A 157 -20.35 -0.95 7.87
CA ARG A 157 -20.37 -0.59 9.28
C ARG A 157 -18.99 -0.76 9.92
N ASN A 158 -18.69 0.10 10.87
CA ASN A 158 -17.47 0.00 11.69
C ASN A 158 -17.59 -1.18 12.68
N PRO A 159 -16.62 -2.12 12.75
CA PRO A 159 -16.65 -3.24 13.70
C PRO A 159 -16.57 -2.85 15.17
N PHE A 160 -16.08 -1.65 15.48
CA PHE A 160 -15.97 -1.11 16.83
C PHE A 160 -17.21 -0.31 17.27
N ASP A 161 -18.12 0.03 16.35
CA ASP A 161 -19.32 0.76 16.70
C ASP A 161 -20.36 -0.18 17.31
N ARG A 162 -20.51 -0.06 18.63
CA ARG A 162 -21.39 -0.90 19.45
C ARG A 162 -22.87 -0.81 19.08
N ARG A 163 -23.32 0.26 18.42
CA ARG A 163 -24.71 0.41 17.96
C ARG A 163 -25.07 -0.64 16.92
N PHE A 164 -24.08 -1.05 16.14
CA PHE A 164 -24.25 -1.97 15.02
C PHE A 164 -23.97 -3.44 15.39
N TRP A 165 -23.66 -3.73 16.65
CA TRP A 165 -23.39 -5.08 17.13
C TRP A 165 -24.69 -5.88 17.25
N ARG A 166 -24.97 -6.77 16.28
CA ARG A 166 -26.11 -7.69 16.37
C ARG A 166 -26.06 -8.53 17.65
N GLY A 167 -27.06 -8.37 18.52
CA GLY A 167 -27.17 -9.13 19.78
C GLY A 167 -26.19 -8.73 20.88
N GLY A 168 -25.42 -7.64 20.71
CA GLY A 168 -24.53 -7.08 21.74
C GLY A 168 -23.33 -7.95 22.14
N GLN A 169 -23.05 -9.04 21.42
CA GLN A 169 -21.94 -9.96 21.75
C GLN A 169 -20.78 -9.78 20.78
N PRO A 170 -19.58 -9.43 21.27
CA PRO A 170 -18.41 -9.31 20.42
C PRO A 170 -17.86 -10.68 20.00
N VAL A 171 -17.35 -10.76 18.77
CA VAL A 171 -16.43 -11.81 18.33
C VAL A 171 -15.03 -11.48 18.84
N ARG A 172 -14.31 -12.51 19.29
CA ARG A 172 -12.95 -12.37 19.81
C ARG A 172 -11.94 -12.62 18.70
N LEU A 173 -11.07 -11.64 18.45
CA LEU A 173 -9.90 -11.74 17.58
C LEU A 173 -8.68 -11.45 18.45
N GLY A 174 -7.98 -12.50 18.90
CA GLY A 174 -6.89 -12.37 19.87
C GLY A 174 -7.37 -11.93 21.27
N THR A 175 -6.79 -10.86 21.81
CA THR A 175 -7.16 -10.28 23.12
C THR A 175 -8.30 -9.27 23.05
N GLU A 176 -8.63 -8.78 21.86
CA GLU A 176 -9.62 -7.72 21.64
C GLU A 176 -11.02 -8.29 21.29
N ARG A 177 -12.05 -7.49 21.55
CA ARG A 177 -13.48 -7.82 21.38
C ARG A 177 -14.07 -6.86 20.36
N TYR A 178 -14.56 -7.36 19.22
CA TYR A 178 -15.14 -6.56 18.14
C TYR A 178 -16.55 -7.05 17.81
N GLY A 179 -17.44 -6.20 17.31
CA GLY A 179 -18.72 -6.65 16.76
C GLY A 179 -18.56 -7.33 15.41
N LEU A 180 -19.60 -8.04 14.96
CA LEU A 180 -19.72 -8.39 13.55
C LEU A 180 -20.08 -7.13 12.76
N ALA A 181 -19.11 -6.56 12.05
CA ALA A 181 -19.37 -5.56 11.02
C ALA A 181 -19.95 -6.21 9.76
N GLY A 182 -20.49 -5.40 8.86
CA GLY A 182 -21.01 -5.85 7.58
C GLY A 182 -21.55 -4.68 6.76
N PRO A 183 -22.16 -4.95 5.60
CA PRO A 183 -22.91 -3.95 4.85
C PRO A 183 -23.94 -3.26 5.74
N TYR A 184 -24.30 -2.02 5.46
CA TYR A 184 -25.47 -1.41 6.11
C TYR A 184 -26.71 -2.31 5.93
N ALA A 185 -27.57 -2.37 6.93
CA ALA A 185 -28.71 -3.30 6.96
C ALA A 185 -30.05 -2.62 6.68
N SER A 186 -30.09 -1.28 6.66
CA SER A 186 -31.30 -0.53 6.34
C SER A 186 -30.97 0.90 5.90
N PRO A 187 -31.90 1.61 5.23
CA PRO A 187 -31.72 3.03 4.91
C PRO A 187 -31.49 3.90 6.15
N ASN A 188 -32.04 3.49 7.30
CA ASN A 188 -31.89 4.24 8.55
C ASN A 188 -30.44 4.34 9.05
N GLU A 189 -29.61 3.35 8.72
CA GLU A 189 -28.20 3.35 9.13
C GLU A 189 -27.36 4.38 8.35
N LEU A 190 -27.83 4.80 7.16
CA LEU A 190 -27.22 5.90 6.41
C LEU A 190 -27.35 7.24 7.16
N PHE A 191 -28.37 7.38 8.03
CA PHE A 191 -28.57 8.55 8.88
C PHE A 191 -27.73 8.50 10.16
N GLN A 192 -27.77 7.38 10.90
CA GLN A 192 -27.15 7.26 12.23
C GLN A 192 -25.62 7.36 12.21
N ALA A 193 -25.00 7.08 11.07
CA ALA A 193 -23.58 7.21 10.89
C ALA A 193 -23.12 8.68 10.68
N LYS A 194 -24.03 9.62 10.42
CA LYS A 194 -23.73 11.07 10.44
C LYS A 194 -23.33 11.58 11.83
N GLU A 195 -23.78 10.94 12.91
CA GLU A 195 -23.76 11.53 14.26
C GLU A 195 -22.51 11.22 15.10
N ASN A 196 -21.70 10.19 14.78
CA ASN A 196 -20.65 9.70 15.69
C ASN A 196 -19.40 9.13 15.01
N ASP A 197 -19.18 9.37 13.70
CA ASP A 197 -17.94 8.94 13.06
C ASP A 197 -16.77 9.74 13.67
N CYS A 198 -16.01 9.08 14.55
CA CYS A 198 -14.77 9.47 15.26
C CYS A 198 -14.89 9.98 16.72
N THR A 199 -16.08 10.12 17.31
CA THR A 199 -16.19 10.73 18.65
C THR A 199 -16.25 9.71 19.78
N GLN A 200 -15.10 9.41 20.39
CA GLN A 200 -14.97 9.56 21.85
C GLN A 200 -13.56 9.51 22.44
N ASP A 201 -12.52 9.03 21.74
CA ASP A 201 -11.14 9.01 22.29
C ASP A 201 -10.05 9.64 21.40
N ASP A 202 -10.32 10.01 20.15
CA ASP A 202 -9.29 10.55 19.23
C ASP A 202 -9.38 12.07 19.08
N ALA A 203 -8.87 12.79 20.08
CA ALA A 203 -8.57 14.23 19.98
C ALA A 203 -7.48 14.57 18.93
N LEU A 204 -7.03 13.59 18.13
CA LEU A 204 -5.94 13.68 17.16
C LEU A 204 -6.41 13.72 15.68
N ALA A 205 -7.70 13.47 15.42
CA ALA A 205 -8.27 13.33 14.08
C ALA A 205 -8.02 14.51 13.08
N PRO A 206 -7.95 15.81 13.46
CA PRO A 206 -7.83 16.88 12.47
C PRO A 206 -6.43 17.02 11.86
N ALA A 207 -5.38 16.51 12.51
CA ALA A 207 -3.99 16.78 12.11
C ALA A 207 -3.51 15.86 10.96
N VAL A 208 -4.02 14.63 10.89
CA VAL A 208 -3.66 13.67 9.83
C VAL A 208 -4.79 13.50 8.80
N LYS A 209 -6.04 13.65 9.23
CA LYS A 209 -7.22 13.47 8.40
C LYS A 209 -8.14 14.69 8.42
N PRO A 210 -7.69 15.83 7.87
CA PRO A 210 -8.42 17.10 7.95
C PRO A 210 -9.76 17.12 7.20
N GLN A 211 -10.07 16.09 6.38
CA GLN A 211 -11.23 16.07 5.47
C GLN A 211 -12.01 14.74 5.56
N PHE A 212 -12.34 14.28 6.78
CA PHE A 212 -13.23 13.12 6.92
C PHE A 212 -14.65 13.47 6.45
N SER A 213 -15.17 12.75 5.45
CA SER A 213 -16.49 13.00 4.87
C SER A 213 -17.56 12.09 5.47
N THR A 214 -18.67 12.70 5.91
CA THR A 214 -19.86 11.97 6.41
C THR A 214 -20.92 11.73 5.34
N THR A 215 -20.70 12.24 4.12
CA THR A 215 -21.55 12.10 2.92
C THR A 215 -20.98 11.06 1.96
N GLY A 216 -21.76 10.61 0.98
CA GLY A 216 -21.33 9.56 0.06
C GLY A 216 -21.39 8.17 0.70
N ARG A 217 -22.61 7.69 0.96
CA ARG A 217 -22.88 6.38 1.53
C ARG A 217 -23.90 5.63 0.68
N TYR A 218 -23.91 4.31 0.77
CA TYR A 218 -24.95 3.50 0.11
C TYR A 218 -25.39 2.31 0.96
N PHE A 219 -26.59 1.83 0.68
CA PHE A 219 -27.13 0.58 1.16
C PHE A 219 -27.80 -0.13 -0.03
N TYR A 220 -27.56 -1.42 -0.21
CA TYR A 220 -28.24 -2.21 -1.24
C TYR A 220 -29.13 -3.27 -0.60
N SER A 221 -30.40 -3.26 -0.96
CA SER A 221 -31.38 -4.26 -0.56
C SER A 221 -31.54 -5.29 -1.67
N SER A 222 -30.99 -6.50 -1.47
CA SER A 222 -31.15 -7.60 -2.44
C SER A 222 -32.57 -8.16 -2.50
N GLU A 223 -33.34 -8.02 -1.42
CA GLU A 223 -34.75 -8.44 -1.36
C GLU A 223 -35.63 -7.51 -2.19
N GLU A 224 -35.44 -6.19 -2.05
CA GLU A 224 -36.23 -5.18 -2.76
C GLU A 224 -35.67 -4.84 -4.14
N LYS A 225 -34.41 -5.24 -4.42
CA LYS A 225 -33.65 -4.84 -5.61
C LYS A 225 -33.57 -3.31 -5.74
N LEU A 226 -33.23 -2.67 -4.63
CA LEU A 226 -33.11 -1.22 -4.51
C LEU A 226 -31.71 -0.84 -4.02
N LEU A 227 -31.08 0.09 -4.74
CA LEU A 227 -29.89 0.79 -4.29
C LEU A 227 -30.30 2.11 -3.64
N TYR A 228 -29.98 2.25 -2.36
CA TYR A 228 -30.14 3.47 -1.60
C TYR A 228 -28.81 4.23 -1.54
N VAL A 229 -28.84 5.54 -1.76
CA VAL A 229 -27.65 6.41 -1.68
C VAL A 229 -27.93 7.65 -0.83
N LEU A 230 -26.92 8.03 -0.04
CA LEU A 230 -26.73 9.39 0.44
C LEU A 230 -25.58 9.96 -0.39
N PRO A 231 -25.85 10.82 -1.39
CA PRO A 231 -24.83 11.19 -2.38
C PRO A 231 -23.62 11.88 -1.72
N ALA A 232 -22.46 11.73 -2.35
CA ALA A 232 -21.23 12.41 -1.91
C ALA A 232 -21.29 13.90 -2.22
N ARG A 233 -21.98 14.27 -3.30
CA ARG A 233 -22.14 15.65 -3.74
C ARG A 233 -23.59 16.10 -3.56
N ALA A 234 -23.77 17.40 -3.31
CA ALA A 234 -25.10 17.99 -3.26
C ALA A 234 -25.70 18.03 -4.66
N GLY A 235 -26.97 17.68 -4.80
CA GLY A 235 -27.67 17.67 -6.09
C GLY A 235 -28.66 16.53 -6.20
N ASP A 236 -29.24 16.38 -7.39
CA ASP A 236 -30.01 15.19 -7.77
C ASP A 236 -29.03 14.05 -8.08
N PRO A 237 -29.07 12.93 -7.34
CA PRO A 237 -28.16 11.81 -7.60
C PRO A 237 -28.31 11.23 -9.00
N SER A 238 -29.48 11.37 -9.65
CA SER A 238 -29.69 10.88 -11.02
C SER A 238 -28.82 11.60 -12.07
N ALA A 239 -28.19 12.73 -11.71
CA ALA A 239 -27.27 13.46 -12.58
C ALA A 239 -25.81 12.96 -12.49
N HIS A 240 -25.50 12.07 -11.54
CA HIS A 240 -24.15 11.53 -11.34
C HIS A 240 -23.92 10.24 -12.12
N HIS A 241 -22.65 9.95 -12.41
CA HIS A 241 -22.25 8.69 -13.02
C HIS A 241 -21.94 7.64 -11.95
N TYR A 242 -22.70 6.55 -11.93
CA TYR A 242 -22.47 5.42 -11.02
C TYR A 242 -21.74 4.28 -11.73
N ALA A 243 -20.70 3.76 -11.08
CA ALA A 243 -20.06 2.51 -11.47
C ALA A 243 -20.18 1.49 -10.32
N ILE A 244 -20.61 0.28 -10.66
CA ILE A 244 -20.82 -0.82 -9.71
C ILE A 244 -20.10 -2.05 -10.26
N PRO A 245 -19.03 -2.55 -9.62
CA PRO A 245 -18.31 -3.72 -10.10
C PRO A 245 -19.20 -4.97 -10.19
N VAL A 246 -19.00 -5.75 -11.25
CA VAL A 246 -19.63 -7.07 -11.47
C VAL A 246 -18.63 -8.13 -11.90
N LEU A 247 -17.46 -7.75 -12.41
CA LEU A 247 -16.38 -8.69 -12.71
C LEU A 247 -15.42 -8.84 -11.51
N PRO A 248 -15.04 -10.07 -11.14
CA PRO A 248 -14.10 -10.28 -10.04
C PRO A 248 -12.66 -9.88 -10.37
N THR A 249 -12.19 -10.23 -11.57
CA THR A 249 -10.81 -9.99 -12.03
C THR A 249 -10.82 -9.69 -13.52
N LEU A 250 -9.95 -8.78 -13.96
CA LEU A 250 -9.86 -8.36 -15.36
C LEU A 250 -8.80 -9.14 -16.11
N ILE A 251 -7.59 -9.31 -15.54
CA ILE A 251 -6.52 -10.09 -16.14
C ILE A 251 -6.00 -11.13 -15.16
N ARG A 252 -5.96 -12.38 -15.60
CA ARG A 252 -5.31 -13.49 -14.91
C ARG A 252 -4.09 -13.93 -15.72
N ILE A 253 -2.90 -13.70 -15.19
CA ILE A 253 -1.64 -14.17 -15.77
C ILE A 253 -1.30 -15.51 -15.14
N ASN A 254 -1.17 -16.54 -15.99
CA ASN A 254 -0.78 -17.89 -15.61
C ASN A 254 0.36 -18.40 -16.52
N ALA A 255 1.30 -17.52 -16.86
CA ALA A 255 2.42 -17.83 -17.75
C ALA A 255 3.62 -16.89 -17.51
N PRO A 256 4.85 -17.39 -17.71
CA PRO A 256 6.06 -16.59 -17.50
C PRO A 256 6.26 -15.54 -18.61
N GLY A 257 6.96 -14.46 -18.26
CA GLY A 257 7.40 -13.43 -19.21
C GLY A 257 6.28 -12.54 -19.75
N VAL A 258 5.09 -12.59 -19.16
CA VAL A 258 3.98 -11.74 -19.57
C VAL A 258 4.19 -10.30 -19.10
N ILE A 259 3.93 -9.35 -19.99
CA ILE A 259 4.12 -7.92 -19.77
C ILE A 259 2.80 -7.19 -20.00
N LEU A 260 2.36 -6.39 -19.03
CA LEU A 260 1.24 -5.46 -19.16
C LEU A 260 1.77 -4.02 -19.17
N LYS A 261 1.40 -3.22 -20.18
CA LYS A 261 1.94 -1.86 -20.38
C LYS A 261 0.89 -0.81 -20.69
N ASN A 262 0.94 0.30 -19.94
CA ASN A 262 0.16 1.51 -20.20
C ASN A 262 -1.38 1.29 -20.19
N LEU A 263 -1.87 0.28 -19.47
CA LEU A 263 -3.29 -0.06 -19.39
C LEU A 263 -3.94 0.59 -18.17
N ILE A 264 -5.24 0.93 -18.28
CA ILE A 264 -6.06 1.35 -17.15
C ILE A 264 -6.97 0.20 -16.73
N PHE A 265 -6.99 -0.13 -15.45
CA PHE A 265 -7.86 -1.13 -14.83
C PHE A 265 -8.82 -0.42 -13.87
N SER A 266 -10.11 -0.76 -13.95
CA SER A 266 -11.14 -0.13 -13.11
C SER A 266 -12.22 -1.11 -12.64
N HIS A 267 -12.76 -0.84 -11.45
CA HIS A 267 -14.00 -1.40 -10.89
C HIS A 267 -14.06 -2.94 -10.88
N THR A 268 -13.46 -3.56 -9.86
CA THR A 268 -13.45 -5.02 -9.71
C THR A 268 -13.92 -5.47 -8.33
N LEU A 269 -14.50 -6.67 -8.24
CA LEU A 269 -14.94 -7.24 -6.96
C LEU A 269 -13.78 -7.84 -6.15
N ASP A 270 -12.74 -8.32 -6.83
CA ASP A 270 -11.48 -8.80 -6.24
C ASP A 270 -10.29 -8.15 -6.99
N TYR A 271 -9.09 -8.73 -6.91
CA TYR A 271 -7.91 -8.21 -7.60
C TYR A 271 -8.13 -8.01 -9.11
N ALA A 272 -7.87 -6.81 -9.61
CA ALA A 272 -7.98 -6.50 -11.04
C ALA A 272 -6.99 -7.29 -11.90
N VAL A 273 -5.76 -7.48 -11.39
CA VAL A 273 -4.75 -8.33 -12.02
C VAL A 273 -4.27 -9.39 -11.01
N THR A 274 -4.33 -10.66 -11.38
CA THR A 274 -3.72 -11.76 -10.62
C THR A 274 -2.58 -12.35 -11.43
N ALA A 275 -1.40 -12.51 -10.82
CA ALA A 275 -0.23 -13.13 -11.40
C ALA A 275 0.15 -14.37 -10.59
N GLU A 276 -0.10 -15.54 -11.18
CA GLU A 276 0.23 -16.86 -10.62
C GLU A 276 1.14 -17.57 -11.61
N HIS A 277 2.23 -18.21 -11.16
CA HIS A 277 3.21 -18.84 -12.07
C HIS A 277 3.76 -17.90 -13.16
N ALA A 278 3.85 -16.61 -12.84
CA ALA A 278 4.09 -15.54 -13.82
C ALA A 278 5.56 -15.09 -13.88
N ASP A 279 6.50 -16.05 -13.81
CA ASP A 279 7.93 -15.77 -13.65
C ASP A 279 8.48 -14.81 -14.72
N ARG A 280 9.26 -13.82 -14.28
CA ARG A 280 9.83 -12.73 -15.10
C ARG A 280 8.75 -11.86 -15.76
N GLY A 281 7.58 -11.76 -15.14
CA GLY A 281 6.52 -10.86 -15.57
C GLY A 281 6.73 -9.40 -15.14
N LEU A 282 6.04 -8.50 -15.83
CA LEU A 282 6.13 -7.05 -15.62
C LEU A 282 4.77 -6.37 -15.76
N ILE A 283 4.41 -5.51 -14.80
CA ILE A 283 3.32 -4.55 -14.91
C ILE A 283 3.94 -3.16 -14.85
N ASP A 284 3.88 -2.42 -15.97
CA ASP A 284 4.65 -1.20 -16.19
C ASP A 284 3.79 -0.06 -16.76
N GLY A 285 3.81 1.10 -16.11
CA GLY A 285 3.09 2.28 -16.61
C GLY A 285 1.56 2.17 -16.56
N CYS A 286 1.01 1.21 -15.82
CA CYS A 286 -0.44 0.99 -15.72
C CYS A 286 -1.09 1.86 -14.64
N CYS A 287 -2.40 2.07 -14.77
CA CYS A 287 -3.22 2.77 -13.78
C CYS A 287 -4.30 1.84 -13.24
N PHE A 288 -4.44 1.75 -11.92
CA PHE A 288 -5.49 1.03 -11.22
C PHE A 288 -6.33 2.07 -10.48
N VAL A 289 -7.51 2.37 -10.99
CA VAL A 289 -8.35 3.48 -10.51
C VAL A 289 -9.76 3.01 -10.22
N GLY A 290 -10.31 3.37 -9.07
CA GLY A 290 -11.61 2.87 -8.63
C GLY A 290 -11.59 1.35 -8.44
N THR A 291 -10.47 0.84 -7.95
CA THR A 291 -10.21 -0.58 -7.75
C THR A 291 -9.58 -0.75 -6.37
N HIS A 292 -10.34 -1.35 -5.47
CA HIS A 292 -9.88 -1.60 -4.10
C HIS A 292 -8.73 -2.63 -4.04
N TYR A 293 -8.76 -3.62 -4.93
CA TYR A 293 -7.75 -4.67 -5.03
C TYR A 293 -7.07 -4.59 -6.39
N ALA A 294 -5.86 -4.05 -6.45
CA ALA A 294 -5.18 -3.79 -7.71
C ALA A 294 -4.49 -5.05 -8.26
N ILE A 295 -3.51 -5.57 -7.51
CA ILE A 295 -2.63 -6.63 -7.99
C ILE A 295 -2.43 -7.70 -6.92
N SER A 296 -2.57 -8.96 -7.30
CA SER A 296 -2.13 -10.11 -6.50
C SER A 296 -1.02 -10.86 -7.23
N ILE A 297 0.06 -11.18 -6.52
CA ILE A 297 1.19 -11.97 -7.00
C ILE A 297 1.38 -13.15 -6.06
N GLN A 298 1.35 -14.37 -6.62
CA GLN A 298 1.52 -15.62 -5.90
C GLN A 298 2.33 -16.62 -6.73
N ASP A 299 3.04 -17.53 -6.07
CA ASP A 299 3.73 -18.68 -6.69
C ASP A 299 4.56 -18.30 -7.93
N THR A 300 5.27 -17.17 -7.82
CA THR A 300 6.01 -16.49 -8.89
C THR A 300 7.43 -16.18 -8.41
N ALA A 301 8.44 -16.66 -9.13
CA ALA A 301 9.85 -16.57 -8.79
C ALA A 301 10.46 -15.19 -9.03
N GLU A 302 10.03 -14.48 -10.06
CA GLU A 302 10.51 -13.13 -10.34
C GLU A 302 9.37 -12.31 -10.92
N PHE A 303 9.09 -11.13 -10.37
CA PHE A 303 8.06 -10.25 -10.91
C PHE A 303 8.35 -8.79 -10.58
N THR A 304 8.02 -7.90 -11.51
CA THR A 304 8.19 -6.46 -11.34
C THR A 304 6.88 -5.70 -11.50
N VAL A 305 6.60 -4.81 -10.56
CA VAL A 305 5.51 -3.81 -10.61
C VAL A 305 6.16 -2.43 -10.59
N ALA A 306 6.20 -1.75 -11.73
CA ALA A 306 6.93 -0.49 -11.87
C ALA A 306 6.14 0.64 -12.54
N HIS A 307 6.40 1.89 -12.14
CA HIS A 307 5.83 3.09 -12.78
C HIS A 307 4.29 3.12 -12.84
N ASN A 308 3.61 2.45 -11.90
CA ASN A 308 2.16 2.38 -11.89
C ASN A 308 1.54 3.44 -10.97
N VAL A 309 0.28 3.77 -11.24
CA VAL A 309 -0.58 4.53 -10.33
C VAL A 309 -1.64 3.58 -9.79
N ILE A 310 -1.75 3.44 -8.47
CA ILE A 310 -2.80 2.69 -7.77
C ILE A 310 -3.54 3.70 -6.89
N GLU A 311 -4.80 4.00 -7.24
CA GLU A 311 -5.57 5.04 -6.59
C GLU A 311 -7.01 4.61 -6.33
N GLU A 312 -7.45 4.78 -5.08
CA GLU A 312 -8.83 4.60 -4.67
C GLU A 312 -9.35 5.89 -4.03
N HIS A 313 -9.88 6.78 -4.86
CA HIS A 313 -10.43 8.04 -4.40
C HIS A 313 -11.73 7.79 -3.60
N GLY A 314 -11.88 8.48 -2.47
CA GLY A 314 -13.05 8.37 -1.62
C GLY A 314 -12.96 7.30 -0.54
N PHE A 315 -11.99 6.39 -0.60
CA PHE A 315 -11.80 5.38 0.43
C PHE A 315 -11.14 5.99 1.68
N TRP A 316 -9.96 6.61 1.54
CA TRP A 316 -9.32 7.28 2.69
C TRP A 316 -10.23 8.34 3.28
N GLU A 317 -10.91 9.16 2.49
CA GLU A 317 -11.79 10.23 2.97
C GLU A 317 -12.98 9.73 3.82
N ARG A 318 -13.34 8.45 3.72
CA ARG A 318 -14.53 7.86 4.35
C ARG A 318 -14.25 6.71 5.30
N TYR A 319 -13.08 6.08 5.26
CA TYR A 319 -12.71 4.94 6.10
C TYR A 319 -11.42 5.22 6.89
N ASN A 320 -11.44 4.91 8.18
CA ASN A 320 -10.26 4.86 9.06
C ASN A 320 -9.80 3.42 9.26
N ALA A 321 -8.59 3.24 9.83
CA ALA A 321 -8.04 1.92 10.08
C ALA A 321 -8.93 1.02 10.93
N ALA A 322 -9.58 1.60 11.95
CA ALA A 322 -10.54 0.91 12.79
C ALA A 322 -11.77 0.39 12.01
N ASP A 323 -12.15 1.04 10.91
CA ASP A 323 -13.32 0.62 10.13
C ASP A 323 -13.08 -0.69 9.37
N ILE A 324 -11.83 -0.95 8.98
CA ILE A 324 -11.50 -2.00 8.00
C ILE A 324 -10.61 -3.11 8.58
N LEU A 325 -9.99 -2.89 9.73
CA LEU A 325 -9.09 -3.87 10.34
C LEU A 325 -9.81 -5.20 10.60
N GLY A 326 -9.23 -6.28 10.08
CA GLY A 326 -9.76 -7.64 10.27
C GLY A 326 -11.04 -7.92 9.48
N THR A 327 -11.41 -7.01 8.58
CA THR A 327 -12.55 -7.16 7.68
C THR A 327 -12.09 -7.46 6.26
N ARG A 328 -13.03 -7.80 5.36
CA ARG A 328 -12.72 -8.03 3.94
C ARG A 328 -12.03 -6.81 3.29
N TYR A 329 -12.42 -5.56 3.61
CA TYR A 329 -11.74 -4.33 3.15
C TYR A 329 -10.33 -4.14 3.72
N GLY A 330 -9.96 -4.90 4.76
CA GLY A 330 -8.63 -4.85 5.36
C GLY A 330 -7.58 -5.62 4.56
N LYS A 331 -7.87 -6.06 3.33
CA LYS A 331 -6.90 -6.66 2.40
C LYS A 331 -6.06 -5.57 1.73
N SER A 332 -4.81 -5.86 1.38
CA SER A 332 -3.91 -4.91 0.70
C SER A 332 -4.32 -4.73 -0.76
N CYS A 333 -4.20 -3.52 -1.32
CA CYS A 333 -4.33 -3.31 -2.77
C CYS A 333 -3.29 -4.07 -3.58
N LEU A 334 -2.12 -4.32 -2.99
CA LEU A 334 -1.03 -5.10 -3.55
C LEU A 334 -0.75 -6.29 -2.63
N ALA A 335 -1.25 -7.46 -3.01
CA ALA A 335 -0.95 -8.71 -2.30
C ALA A 335 0.25 -9.40 -2.93
N ILE A 336 1.31 -9.53 -2.15
CA ILE A 336 2.51 -10.29 -2.53
C ILE A 336 2.63 -11.46 -1.57
N VAL A 337 2.47 -12.67 -2.09
CA VAL A 337 2.62 -13.91 -1.35
C VAL A 337 3.82 -14.65 -1.91
N THR A 338 4.93 -14.57 -1.18
CA THR A 338 6.16 -15.30 -1.47
C THR A 338 6.28 -16.49 -0.55
N SER A 339 6.49 -17.69 -1.08
CA SER A 339 6.57 -18.95 -0.34
C SER A 339 7.95 -19.62 -0.43
N ARG A 340 8.81 -19.21 -1.37
CA ARG A 340 10.16 -19.79 -1.59
C ARG A 340 11.28 -18.74 -1.47
N LYS A 341 12.51 -19.16 -1.13
CA LYS A 341 13.63 -18.25 -0.78
C LYS A 341 14.25 -17.58 -2.00
N GLU A 342 14.16 -18.21 -3.15
CA GLU A 342 14.65 -17.76 -4.44
C GLU A 342 13.77 -16.69 -5.09
N GLU A 343 12.55 -16.47 -4.57
CA GLU A 343 11.61 -15.53 -5.16
C GLU A 343 12.07 -14.09 -4.97
N VAL A 344 11.99 -13.28 -6.02
CA VAL A 344 12.39 -11.87 -6.04
C VAL A 344 11.28 -11.03 -6.63
N ILE A 345 10.59 -10.29 -5.78
CA ILE A 345 9.53 -9.36 -6.20
C ILE A 345 10.04 -7.92 -6.06
N THR A 346 9.93 -7.15 -7.13
CA THR A 346 10.32 -5.73 -7.17
C THR A 346 9.09 -4.86 -7.37
N VAL A 347 8.92 -3.89 -6.48
CA VAL A 347 7.86 -2.88 -6.54
C VAL A 347 8.55 -1.53 -6.50
N ALA A 348 8.66 -0.90 -7.66
CA ALA A 348 9.52 0.27 -7.84
C ALA A 348 8.80 1.44 -8.49
N ASP A 349 9.07 2.66 -8.01
CA ASP A 349 8.68 3.89 -8.70
C ASP A 349 7.16 4.02 -8.96
N ASN A 350 6.33 3.46 -8.07
CA ASN A 350 4.87 3.53 -8.15
C ASN A 350 4.30 4.67 -7.28
N ILE A 351 3.10 5.14 -7.62
CA ILE A 351 2.26 5.98 -6.77
C ILE A 351 1.11 5.12 -6.23
N ILE A 352 0.99 5.03 -4.91
CA ILE A 352 -0.06 4.26 -4.22
C ILE A 352 -0.81 5.23 -3.31
N ARG A 353 -2.10 5.42 -3.55
CA ARG A 353 -2.89 6.48 -2.91
C ARG A 353 -4.29 6.02 -2.51
N GLY A 354 -4.72 6.42 -1.31
CA GLY A 354 -6.13 6.35 -0.92
C GLY A 354 -6.62 4.95 -0.57
N THR A 355 -5.75 3.95 -0.47
CA THR A 355 -6.11 2.53 -0.39
C THR A 355 -5.43 1.85 0.81
N PRO A 356 -5.95 0.72 1.33
CA PRO A 356 -5.17 -0.10 2.27
C PRO A 356 -3.93 -0.65 1.59
N PHE A 357 -2.80 -0.63 2.31
CA PHE A 357 -1.53 -1.09 1.77
C PHE A 357 -0.66 -1.71 2.87
N PHE A 358 -0.32 -2.98 2.71
CA PHE A 358 0.60 -3.70 3.59
C PHE A 358 1.21 -4.93 2.90
N PHE A 359 2.31 -5.44 3.47
CA PHE A 359 2.96 -6.68 3.01
C PHE A 359 2.79 -7.83 4.01
N ILE A 360 2.65 -9.05 3.48
CA ILE A 360 2.78 -10.32 4.24
C ILE A 360 3.85 -11.21 3.59
N PRO A 361 5.14 -10.92 3.78
CA PRO A 361 6.20 -11.73 3.19
C PRO A 361 6.38 -13.05 3.95
N GLN A 362 6.14 -14.19 3.30
CA GLN A 362 6.35 -15.52 3.91
C GLN A 362 7.70 -16.17 3.51
N ALA A 363 8.39 -15.69 2.46
CA ALA A 363 9.75 -16.07 2.10
C ALA A 363 10.35 -15.07 1.09
N GLY A 364 11.56 -15.31 0.60
CA GLY A 364 12.11 -14.61 -0.56
C GLY A 364 12.54 -13.15 -0.33
N ARG A 365 12.85 -12.47 -1.43
CA ARG A 365 13.30 -11.08 -1.45
C ARG A 365 12.19 -10.17 -1.98
N ILE A 366 11.92 -9.09 -1.23
CA ILE A 366 11.04 -8.01 -1.68
C ILE A 366 11.85 -6.71 -1.72
N ASN A 367 11.94 -6.10 -2.90
CA ASN A 367 12.51 -4.78 -3.09
C ASN A 367 11.39 -3.76 -3.28
N PHE A 368 11.18 -2.90 -2.31
CA PHE A 368 10.20 -1.82 -2.34
C PHE A 368 10.93 -0.46 -2.35
N SER A 369 11.04 0.18 -3.52
CA SER A 369 11.88 1.38 -3.65
C SER A 369 11.34 2.45 -4.58
N GLY A 370 11.62 3.72 -4.28
CA GLY A 370 11.23 4.85 -5.14
C GLY A 370 9.72 5.12 -5.19
N ASN A 371 8.91 4.44 -4.36
CA ASN A 371 7.47 4.59 -4.37
C ASN A 371 7.02 5.81 -3.56
N ILE A 372 5.85 6.36 -3.93
CA ILE A 372 5.10 7.32 -3.13
C ILE A 372 3.86 6.59 -2.59
N VAL A 373 3.74 6.51 -1.27
CA VAL A 373 2.57 5.94 -0.58
C VAL A 373 1.92 7.04 0.22
N SER A 374 0.65 7.33 -0.08
CA SER A 374 -0.07 8.44 0.51
C SER A 374 -1.51 8.11 0.86
N TYR A 375 -2.05 8.76 1.90
CA TYR A 375 -3.46 8.61 2.26
C TYR A 375 -3.84 7.12 2.45
N ALA A 376 -2.94 6.35 3.07
CA ALA A 376 -3.13 4.91 3.27
C ALA A 376 -3.67 4.65 4.67
N VAL A 377 -4.62 3.72 4.75
CA VAL A 377 -5.39 3.47 5.98
C VAL A 377 -4.73 2.39 6.87
N LEU A 378 -3.89 1.52 6.30
CA LEU A 378 -3.18 0.44 7.01
C LEU A 378 -1.66 0.64 6.96
N PRO A 379 -0.89 0.05 7.91
CA PRO A 379 0.55 0.20 7.97
C PRO A 379 1.24 -0.68 6.94
N LEU A 380 2.45 -0.31 6.55
CA LEU A 380 3.28 -1.10 5.63
C LEU A 380 3.47 -2.57 6.10
N PHE A 381 3.63 -2.76 7.40
CA PHE A 381 3.76 -4.08 8.03
C PHE A 381 2.60 -4.34 9.00
N SER A 382 1.83 -5.41 8.75
CA SER A 382 0.73 -5.84 9.62
C SER A 382 0.75 -7.34 9.87
N GLU A 383 0.33 -7.77 11.07
CA GLU A 383 -0.19 -9.12 11.28
C GLU A 383 -1.54 -9.26 10.55
N THR A 384 -1.79 -10.42 9.93
CA THR A 384 -3.14 -10.73 9.45
C THR A 384 -4.03 -11.01 10.66
N PRO A 385 -5.14 -10.28 10.84
CA PRO A 385 -6.08 -10.59 11.92
C PRO A 385 -6.62 -12.01 11.73
N GLY A 386 -6.32 -12.91 12.69
CA GLY A 386 -6.80 -14.29 12.69
C GLY A 386 -5.92 -15.32 11.95
N GLY A 387 -4.75 -14.93 11.44
CA GLY A 387 -3.75 -15.86 10.91
C GLY A 387 -2.68 -16.21 11.95
N SER A 388 -2.49 -17.50 12.25
CA SER A 388 -1.24 -17.93 12.86
C SER A 388 -0.15 -17.84 11.79
N ILE A 389 0.59 -16.74 11.77
CA ILE A 389 1.76 -16.63 10.90
C ILE A 389 2.87 -17.38 11.62
N THR A 390 3.10 -18.64 11.24
CA THR A 390 4.35 -19.33 11.58
C THR A 390 5.49 -18.40 11.16
N PRO A 391 6.46 -18.08 12.04
CA PRO A 391 7.58 -17.21 11.70
C PRO A 391 8.24 -17.74 10.44
N ALA A 392 8.06 -17.01 9.35
CA ALA A 392 8.70 -17.33 8.10
C ALA A 392 10.19 -17.01 8.25
N THR A 393 11.07 -17.89 7.76
CA THR A 393 12.52 -17.74 7.89
C THR A 393 13.17 -17.53 6.53
N GLY A 394 14.15 -16.63 6.46
CA GLY A 394 14.93 -16.38 5.24
C GLY A 394 14.35 -15.34 4.28
N GLN A 395 13.51 -14.42 4.75
CA GLN A 395 13.15 -13.22 3.99
C GLN A 395 14.34 -12.24 3.85
N ASP A 396 14.40 -11.49 2.75
CA ASP A 396 15.28 -10.33 2.53
C ASP A 396 14.44 -9.14 2.03
N ILE A 397 13.93 -8.34 2.95
CA ILE A 397 13.03 -7.22 2.64
C ILE A 397 13.83 -5.92 2.63
N ARG A 398 13.67 -5.13 1.57
CA ARG A 398 14.31 -3.82 1.42
C ARG A 398 13.26 -2.77 1.11
N VAL A 399 13.13 -1.79 1.98
CA VAL A 399 12.25 -0.62 1.83
C VAL A 399 13.14 0.61 1.75
N ALA A 400 13.34 1.14 0.54
CA ALA A 400 14.35 2.18 0.34
C ALA A 400 13.98 3.30 -0.62
N GLY A 401 14.29 4.55 -0.27
CA GLY A 401 14.08 5.67 -1.19
C GLY A 401 12.61 6.01 -1.44
N ASN A 402 11.70 5.61 -0.55
CA ASN A 402 10.26 5.86 -0.71
C ASN A 402 9.84 7.15 0.02
N VAL A 403 8.70 7.69 -0.39
CA VAL A 403 7.98 8.75 0.32
C VAL A 403 6.69 8.18 0.90
N PHE A 404 6.50 8.33 2.20
CA PHE A 404 5.29 7.95 2.92
C PHE A 404 4.66 9.20 3.51
N HIS A 405 3.39 9.50 3.20
CA HIS A 405 2.74 10.64 3.85
C HIS A 405 1.24 10.53 4.09
N HIS A 406 0.75 11.17 5.15
CA HIS A 406 -0.66 11.15 5.55
C HIS A 406 -1.17 9.70 5.69
N LEU A 407 -0.53 8.93 6.57
CA LEU A 407 -0.92 7.56 6.84
C LEU A 407 -1.74 7.49 8.13
N ASP A 408 -2.91 6.84 8.10
CA ASP A 408 -3.73 6.63 9.31
C ASP A 408 -3.01 5.70 10.31
N GLN A 409 -2.11 4.85 9.82
CA GLN A 409 -1.22 4.05 10.66
C GLN A 409 0.21 4.22 10.15
N GLY A 410 1.20 4.28 11.06
CA GLY A 410 2.60 4.42 10.68
C GLY A 410 3.14 3.25 9.87
N LEU A 411 4.46 3.03 9.85
CA LEU A 411 5.03 1.94 9.04
C LEU A 411 4.69 0.53 9.55
N ALA A 412 4.33 0.37 10.82
CA ALA A 412 4.01 -0.93 11.41
C ALA A 412 2.98 -0.77 12.52
N ARG A 413 2.15 -1.79 12.75
CA ARG A 413 1.22 -1.85 13.89
C ARG A 413 1.26 -3.21 14.60
N GLY A 414 1.15 -3.18 15.92
CA GLY A 414 1.00 -4.39 16.75
C GLY A 414 2.30 -5.14 17.03
N ARG A 415 2.18 -6.42 17.39
CA ARG A 415 3.30 -7.37 17.33
C ARG A 415 3.58 -7.54 15.84
N THR A 416 4.75 -7.19 15.35
CA THR A 416 5.08 -7.55 13.96
C THR A 416 5.07 -9.07 13.83
N PRO A 417 4.63 -9.64 12.68
CA PRO A 417 4.92 -11.04 12.37
C PRO A 417 6.41 -11.28 12.61
N GLY A 418 6.77 -12.39 13.25
CA GLY A 418 8.17 -12.72 13.45
C GLY A 418 8.86 -12.86 12.09
N PHE A 419 9.48 -11.80 11.59
CA PHE A 419 10.34 -11.87 10.41
C PHE A 419 11.60 -12.63 10.84
N GLY A 420 11.71 -13.90 10.45
CA GLY A 420 12.90 -14.70 10.66
C GLY A 420 14.00 -14.42 9.62
N GLY A 421 13.97 -13.24 8.99
CA GLY A 421 14.84 -12.83 7.88
C GLY A 421 15.25 -11.36 8.00
N ALA A 422 16.14 -10.90 7.12
CA ALA A 422 16.68 -9.54 7.16
C ALA A 422 15.66 -8.52 6.62
N VAL A 423 15.44 -7.45 7.37
CA VAL A 423 14.56 -6.33 6.98
C VAL A 423 15.36 -5.04 7.02
N ARG A 424 15.43 -4.29 5.92
CA ARG A 424 16.17 -3.03 5.85
C ARG A 424 15.26 -1.91 5.39
N VAL A 425 15.12 -0.88 6.22
CA VAL A 425 14.29 0.30 5.95
C VAL A 425 15.20 1.53 5.97
N TYR A 426 15.47 2.13 4.80
CA TYR A 426 16.48 3.18 4.72
C TYR A 426 16.28 4.22 3.62
N ARG A 427 16.77 5.44 3.83
CA ARG A 427 16.64 6.55 2.86
C ARG A 427 15.19 6.86 2.48
N ASN A 428 14.24 6.61 3.37
CA ASN A 428 12.84 6.98 3.15
C ASN A 428 12.53 8.34 3.77
N CYS A 429 11.56 9.05 3.20
CA CYS A 429 10.93 10.23 3.78
C CYS A 429 9.54 9.85 4.31
N ILE A 430 9.28 10.10 5.58
CA ILE A 430 8.03 9.70 6.27
C ILE A 430 7.44 10.96 6.91
N TYR A 431 6.28 11.44 6.44
CA TYR A 431 5.69 12.72 6.84
C TYR A 431 4.23 12.56 7.28
N LEU A 432 3.88 13.05 8.47
CA LEU A 432 2.53 12.99 9.06
C LEU A 432 1.89 11.58 9.17
N PRO A 433 2.54 10.59 9.82
CA PRO A 433 1.81 9.40 10.28
C PRO A 433 0.94 9.74 11.52
N ASP A 434 -0.29 9.20 11.58
CA ASP A 434 -1.22 9.34 12.71
C ASP A 434 -0.80 8.47 13.90
N GLU A 435 -0.68 7.16 13.69
CA GLU A 435 -0.04 6.29 14.68
C GLU A 435 1.48 6.28 14.52
N SER A 436 2.16 6.39 15.66
CA SER A 436 3.60 6.20 15.84
C SER A 436 4.25 5.13 14.96
N LEU A 437 5.58 5.21 14.79
CA LEU A 437 6.43 4.07 14.40
C LEU A 437 6.38 2.86 15.38
N ARG A 438 5.44 2.81 16.35
CA ARG A 438 5.20 1.65 17.22
C ARG A 438 4.68 0.49 16.38
N GLY A 439 5.55 -0.45 16.10
CA GLY A 439 5.12 -1.69 15.50
C GLY A 439 6.25 -2.62 15.12
N ILE A 440 7.48 -2.14 15.11
CA ILE A 440 8.63 -3.04 15.13
C ILE A 440 8.98 -3.40 16.57
N SER A 441 7.98 -3.85 17.32
CA SER A 441 8.21 -4.54 18.58
C SER A 441 8.10 -6.03 18.27
N PRO A 442 9.24 -6.75 18.23
CA PRO A 442 9.20 -8.20 18.32
C PRO A 442 8.58 -8.55 19.67
N ALA A 443 7.81 -9.64 19.72
CA ALA A 443 8.10 -10.57 20.80
C ALA A 443 9.62 -10.81 20.72
N ALA A 444 10.37 -10.34 21.73
CA ALA A 444 11.82 -10.05 21.73
C ALA A 444 12.76 -11.15 21.19
N GLU A 445 12.24 -12.32 20.85
CA GLU A 445 12.97 -13.51 20.45
C GLU A 445 12.94 -13.81 18.94
N LYS A 446 12.16 -13.09 18.11
CA LYS A 446 11.86 -13.58 16.73
C LYS A 446 12.16 -12.67 15.54
N THR A 447 12.59 -11.42 15.72
CA THR A 447 12.87 -10.50 14.59
C THR A 447 14.36 -10.19 14.48
N ALA A 448 15.18 -11.24 14.31
CA ALA A 448 16.61 -11.07 14.07
C ALA A 448 16.85 -10.38 12.72
N GLY A 449 17.26 -9.10 12.74
CA GLY A 449 17.81 -8.45 11.54
C GLY A 449 17.02 -7.27 10.95
N LEU A 450 16.16 -6.58 11.72
CA LEU A 450 15.73 -5.25 11.29
C LEU A 450 16.87 -4.23 11.39
N VAL A 451 17.09 -3.48 10.30
CA VAL A 451 17.95 -2.31 10.27
C VAL A 451 17.18 -1.09 9.73
N PHE A 452 17.05 -0.03 10.54
CA PHE A 452 16.32 1.20 10.21
C PHE A 452 17.27 2.41 10.20
N TYR A 453 17.63 2.95 9.04
CA TYR A 453 18.73 3.93 8.99
C TYR A 453 18.66 4.93 7.83
N HIS A 454 19.27 6.12 7.96
CA HIS A 454 19.22 7.18 6.93
C HIS A 454 17.81 7.63 6.52
N ASN A 455 16.80 7.50 7.38
CA ASN A 455 15.44 7.96 7.09
C ASN A 455 15.22 9.39 7.62
N THR A 456 14.31 10.12 6.99
CA THR A 456 13.76 11.38 7.49
C THR A 456 12.32 11.16 7.92
N CYS A 457 11.99 11.43 9.19
CA CYS A 457 10.67 11.23 9.77
C CYS A 457 10.17 12.55 10.36
N VAL A 458 8.99 12.97 9.96
CA VAL A 458 8.34 14.23 10.37
C VAL A 458 6.94 13.90 10.87
N PHE A 459 6.68 14.11 12.16
CA PHE A 459 5.42 13.70 12.79
C PHE A 459 4.36 14.80 12.76
N ALA A 460 3.08 14.40 12.63
CA ALA A 460 1.94 15.28 12.75
C ALA A 460 1.58 15.50 14.22
N GLY A 461 1.39 16.76 14.62
CA GLY A 461 0.74 17.13 15.90
C GLY A 461 1.46 16.72 17.18
N ASP A 462 0.71 16.81 18.29
CA ASP A 462 1.08 16.40 19.65
C ASP A 462 1.10 14.86 19.78
N ASN A 463 1.81 14.18 18.87
CA ASN A 463 2.03 12.73 18.89
C ASN A 463 3.06 12.32 19.98
N GLU A 464 2.91 12.97 21.13
CA GLU A 464 3.76 13.06 22.30
C GLU A 464 4.00 11.70 22.98
N ARG A 465 3.07 10.75 22.83
CA ARG A 465 3.05 9.57 23.70
C ARG A 465 3.75 8.34 23.12
N ARG A 466 4.22 8.35 21.87
CA ARG A 466 4.38 7.08 21.14
C ARG A 466 5.63 6.91 20.27
N ILE A 467 6.64 7.77 20.36
CA ILE A 467 7.93 7.52 19.68
C ILE A 467 8.69 6.42 20.44
N PHE A 468 8.86 5.24 19.81
CA PHE A 468 9.66 4.08 20.24
C PHE A 468 9.84 3.83 21.76
N PRO A 469 9.08 2.92 22.41
CA PRO A 469 9.52 2.39 23.70
C PRO A 469 10.28 1.06 23.62
N PHE A 470 10.34 0.34 22.48
CA PHE A 470 10.95 -1.00 22.47
C PHE A 470 11.66 -1.36 21.16
N LEU A 471 12.94 -1.01 21.04
CA LEU A 471 13.88 -1.84 20.26
C LEU A 471 14.47 -2.85 21.26
N PRO A 472 14.21 -4.16 21.15
CA PRO A 472 14.84 -5.12 22.05
C PRO A 472 16.36 -5.09 21.87
N ASP A 473 17.08 -5.05 22.99
CA ASP A 473 18.53 -5.01 23.03
C ASP A 473 19.15 -6.12 22.15
N GLY A 474 20.06 -5.73 21.25
CA GLY A 474 20.91 -6.65 20.49
C GLY A 474 20.34 -7.21 19.17
N VAL A 475 19.07 -6.98 18.83
CA VAL A 475 18.41 -7.67 17.69
C VAL A 475 18.01 -6.73 16.54
N SER A 476 17.69 -5.46 16.84
CA SER A 476 17.36 -4.42 15.86
C SER A 476 18.35 -3.26 15.91
N ARG A 477 18.72 -2.67 14.76
CA ARG A 477 19.67 -1.54 14.69
C ARG A 477 19.00 -0.31 14.08
N SER A 478 19.18 0.85 14.70
CA SER A 478 18.68 2.13 14.20
C SER A 478 19.76 3.21 14.33
N PHE A 479 20.11 3.88 13.22
CA PHE A 479 21.20 4.87 13.19
C PHE A 479 21.05 5.86 12.03
N ASN A 480 21.63 7.06 12.16
CA ASN A 480 21.65 8.11 11.14
C ASN A 480 20.26 8.51 10.62
N ASN A 481 19.23 8.46 11.47
CA ASN A 481 17.89 8.93 11.12
C ASN A 481 17.69 10.38 11.58
N LEU A 482 16.89 11.14 10.83
CA LEU A 482 16.44 12.48 11.16
C LEU A 482 14.99 12.42 11.65
N PHE A 483 14.72 12.87 12.88
CA PHE A 483 13.37 12.93 13.43
C PHE A 483 12.98 14.38 13.73
N TYR A 484 11.81 14.79 13.26
CA TYR A 484 11.20 16.09 13.51
C TYR A 484 9.81 15.91 14.11
N ALA A 485 9.51 16.61 15.20
CA ALA A 485 8.15 16.75 15.73
C ALA A 485 7.93 18.18 16.22
N ARG A 486 6.68 18.66 16.14
CA ARG A 486 6.32 20.02 16.56
C ARG A 486 6.39 20.22 18.07
N SER A 487 6.04 19.18 18.83
CA SER A 487 6.09 19.10 20.29
C SER A 487 6.62 17.72 20.70
N PHE A 488 7.43 17.66 21.76
CA PHE A 488 7.82 16.43 22.43
C PHE A 488 7.49 16.59 23.92
N ASP A 489 6.40 15.99 24.38
CA ASP A 489 6.19 15.80 25.83
C ASP A 489 7.00 14.57 26.25
N TYR A 490 8.20 14.80 26.79
CA TYR A 490 9.04 13.70 27.27
C TYR A 490 8.45 13.07 28.53
N THR A 491 7.99 11.82 28.42
CA THR A 491 8.20 10.82 29.47
C THR A 491 8.46 9.44 28.86
N VAL A 492 9.62 9.29 28.24
CA VAL A 492 10.09 7.98 27.75
C VAL A 492 10.70 7.22 28.92
N PHE A 493 9.94 6.28 29.49
CA PHE A 493 10.44 5.35 30.49
C PHE A 493 10.81 4.01 29.84
N VAL A 494 12.06 3.57 30.02
CA VAL A 494 12.39 2.14 29.94
C VAL A 494 11.96 1.51 31.26
N ASP A 495 10.93 0.67 31.26
CA ASP A 495 10.69 -0.21 32.39
C ASP A 495 11.73 -1.34 32.34
N ARG A 496 12.78 -1.24 33.15
CA ARG A 496 13.79 -2.29 33.32
C ARG A 496 13.33 -3.43 34.24
N GLY A 497 12.04 -3.50 34.57
CA GLY A 497 11.50 -4.49 35.50
C GLY A 497 11.74 -4.15 36.99
N GLU A 498 12.23 -2.94 37.29
CA GLU A 498 12.50 -2.47 38.66
C GLU A 498 11.83 -1.13 38.99
N GLY A 499 10.91 -0.63 38.15
CA GLY A 499 10.12 0.57 38.46
C GLY A 499 10.92 1.88 38.55
N ARG A 500 12.11 1.94 37.93
CA ARG A 500 12.91 3.19 37.85
C ARG A 500 13.02 3.71 36.41
N PRO A 501 12.56 4.94 36.16
CA PRO A 501 12.80 5.69 34.93
C PRO A 501 14.27 5.78 34.53
N ALA A 502 14.60 5.49 33.27
CA ALA A 502 15.86 5.90 32.65
C ALA A 502 15.59 6.50 31.26
N PRO A 503 16.12 7.70 30.93
CA PRO A 503 16.00 8.29 29.61
C PRO A 503 16.83 7.51 28.59
N ILE A 504 16.28 7.31 27.38
CA ILE A 504 16.97 6.73 26.23
C ILE A 504 17.93 7.79 25.67
N LEU A 505 19.10 7.96 26.29
CA LEU A 505 20.15 8.83 25.75
C LEU A 505 21.55 8.21 25.79
N ALA A 506 21.68 6.91 26.10
CA ALA A 506 23.00 6.28 26.05
C ALA A 506 22.89 4.79 25.72
N GLY A 507 23.13 4.46 24.46
CA GLY A 507 23.58 3.15 24.00
C GLY A 507 24.70 3.36 22.98
N PRO A 508 25.74 2.52 22.96
CA PRO A 508 26.95 2.74 22.13
C PRO A 508 26.72 2.67 20.61
N LEU A 509 25.47 2.59 20.14
CA LEU A 509 25.08 2.33 18.74
C LEU A 509 23.90 3.21 18.26
N LEU A 510 23.55 4.28 18.97
CA LEU A 510 22.39 5.12 18.67
C LEU A 510 22.82 6.55 18.32
N ASP A 511 22.97 6.85 17.02
CA ASP A 511 23.09 8.21 16.49
C ASP A 511 21.70 8.71 16.04
N TYR A 512 21.08 9.55 16.86
CA TYR A 512 19.82 10.22 16.53
C TYR A 512 20.01 11.73 16.47
N ASN A 513 19.49 12.35 15.40
CA ASN A 513 19.33 13.80 15.33
C ASN A 513 17.85 14.14 15.51
N PHE A 514 17.50 14.72 16.66
CA PHE A 514 16.14 15.17 16.97
C PHE A 514 16.04 16.69 16.82
N TYR A 515 15.00 17.15 16.15
CA TYR A 515 14.67 18.57 16.02
C TYR A 515 13.23 18.81 16.48
N SER A 516 13.01 19.85 17.28
CA SER A 516 11.69 20.32 17.70
C SER A 516 11.56 21.83 17.54
N GLU A 517 10.34 22.32 17.31
CA GLU A 517 10.08 23.77 17.41
C GLU A 517 10.15 24.21 18.88
N PRO A 518 10.71 25.40 19.18
CA PRO A 518 10.59 25.97 20.51
C PRO A 518 9.12 26.29 20.79
N LEU A 519 8.59 25.76 21.89
CA LEU A 519 7.28 26.18 22.41
C LEU A 519 7.31 27.71 22.57
N GLN A 520 6.21 28.39 22.27
CA GLN A 520 6.08 29.86 22.40
C GLN A 520 6.36 30.40 23.82
N SER A 521 6.71 29.55 24.79
CA SER A 521 7.22 29.87 26.13
C SER A 521 8.74 30.08 26.22
N GLY A 522 9.50 30.01 25.12
CA GLY A 522 10.92 30.41 25.11
C GLY A 522 11.93 29.33 25.49
N GLU A 523 11.56 28.05 25.40
CA GLU A 523 12.49 26.93 25.55
C GLU A 523 12.79 26.32 24.18
N ALA A 524 14.07 26.34 23.77
CA ALA A 524 14.57 25.57 22.64
C ALA A 524 15.40 24.40 23.16
N ILE A 525 15.07 23.17 22.76
CA ILE A 525 15.90 21.99 23.00
C ILE A 525 16.40 21.51 21.63
N ALA A 526 17.60 21.92 21.25
CA ALA A 526 18.32 21.31 20.13
C ALA A 526 19.39 20.39 20.71
N SER A 527 19.25 19.08 20.51
CA SER A 527 20.29 18.10 20.87
C SER A 527 21.01 17.65 19.60
N LEU A 528 22.24 18.14 19.40
CA LEU A 528 23.14 17.70 18.34
C LEU A 528 24.12 16.68 18.93
N PHE A 529 24.12 15.44 18.45
CA PHE A 529 25.16 14.46 18.79
C PHE A 529 25.94 14.11 17.51
N VAL A 530 27.26 14.33 17.55
CA VAL A 530 28.21 13.90 16.52
C VAL A 530 29.25 13.03 17.21
N GLN A 531 29.45 11.80 16.75
CA GLN A 531 30.46 10.89 17.28
C GLN A 531 31.86 11.54 17.28
N GLY A 532 32.49 11.61 18.45
CA GLY A 532 33.95 11.75 18.55
C GLY A 532 34.50 12.60 19.70
N GLU A 533 33.77 13.58 20.21
CA GLU A 533 34.25 14.46 21.30
C GLU A 533 33.06 15.00 22.14
N PRO A 534 33.21 15.25 23.46
CA PRO A 534 32.09 15.54 24.33
C PRO A 534 31.73 17.02 24.26
N TYR A 535 30.60 17.38 23.65
CA TYR A 535 30.13 18.76 23.69
C TYR A 535 28.64 18.92 24.01
N LEU A 536 28.45 19.58 25.17
CA LEU A 536 27.43 20.57 25.52
C LEU A 536 25.98 20.11 25.73
N TYR A 537 25.63 19.93 27.01
CA TYR A 537 24.25 20.08 27.48
C TYR A 537 23.98 21.56 27.79
N LEU A 538 23.09 22.21 27.05
CA LEU A 538 22.47 23.46 27.48
C LEU A 538 21.07 23.15 28.00
N THR A 539 20.91 23.19 29.32
CA THR A 539 19.60 23.34 29.94
C THR A 539 19.55 24.73 30.58
N THR A 540 18.52 25.50 30.27
CA THR A 540 18.15 26.65 31.10
C THR A 540 16.78 26.36 31.67
N SER A 541 16.72 26.06 32.97
CA SER A 541 15.44 26.05 33.68
C SER A 541 15.20 27.41 34.31
N ARG A 542 13.96 27.90 34.23
CA ARG A 542 13.45 28.85 35.23
C ARG A 542 12.60 28.07 36.23
N VAL A 543 13.08 28.00 37.47
CA VAL A 543 12.22 27.76 38.63
C VAL A 543 12.03 29.09 39.34
N GLY A 544 10.78 29.45 39.59
CA GLY A 544 10.42 30.61 40.40
C GLY A 544 11.03 30.51 41.80
N SER A 545 11.58 31.64 42.25
CA SER A 545 12.00 31.96 43.63
C SER A 545 12.97 31.00 44.33
N ALA A 546 14.28 31.29 44.19
CA ALA A 546 15.30 31.41 45.24
C ALA A 546 16.69 30.96 44.71
N LYS A 547 17.66 31.88 44.78
CA LYS A 547 19.12 31.76 44.54
C LYS A 547 19.61 30.48 43.81
N SER A 548 19.91 30.60 42.52
CA SER A 548 20.63 29.57 41.76
C SER A 548 22.15 29.70 41.88
N THR A 549 22.79 28.62 42.30
CA THR A 549 24.22 28.34 42.08
C THR A 549 24.33 27.39 40.89
N ALA A 550 25.07 27.78 39.85
CA ALA A 550 25.48 26.85 38.80
C ALA A 550 26.49 25.86 39.39
N ARG A 551 26.21 24.55 39.30
CA ARG A 551 27.22 23.51 39.59
C ARG A 551 27.66 22.91 38.27
N VAL A 552 28.89 23.25 37.88
CA VAL A 552 29.65 22.52 36.86
C VAL A 552 30.13 21.23 37.52
N PHE A 553 29.66 20.07 37.03
CA PHE A 553 30.30 18.80 37.36
C PHE A 553 31.33 18.51 36.27
N ALA A 554 32.59 18.78 36.57
CA ALA A 554 33.68 18.10 35.89
C ALA A 554 33.79 16.70 36.52
N VAL A 555 33.56 15.66 35.73
CA VAL A 555 33.99 14.31 36.09
C VAL A 555 35.29 14.07 35.33
N GLN A 556 36.39 13.89 36.07
CA GLN A 556 37.68 13.45 35.55
C GLN A 556 37.60 12.00 35.08
#